data_AF-A0A1V5PD35-F1
#
_entry.id   AF-A0A1V5PD35-F1
#
_cell.length_a   1.000
_cell.length_b   1.000
_cell.length_c   1.000
_cell.angle_alpha   90.00
_cell.angle_beta   90.00
_cell.angle_gamma   90.00
#
_symmetry.space_group_name_H-M   'P 1'
#
loop_
_entity.id
_entity.type
_entity.pdbx_description
1 polymer ?
#
loop_
_entity_poly.entity_id
_entity_poly.type
_entity_poly.pdbx_seq_one_letter_code
_entity_poly.pdbx_strand_id
1 'polypeptide(L)'
;MDSFKRPLWICILLCSGSISAGILILLKIFQIDLKNSFIVGGICFFILLLTMTVLEGFASKLFALSSGIVVPVFAIVYGFPSLFSLYREGQRQKGNNILFALITVCQVSFITVLGSLVTAGILSSTKFFLTVDRFKGIKFIMTLPILLVIILYFYSLTEGNKSSGFFKKCKTFLLHPVRLWEVIIVFIIATGGIFYLIRTGNTSVVPVSDFERNLRAFLDNFLIVRPRFKDFLLGQPALFLTVYLWRRGNLRYLWLFLAFATLGQANIVDTFAHLHTPLLVSLLRVFHGLWIGCIVGFVAVGLYNIFILFEKHFKLRGHG
;
A
#
# COMPACT_ATOMS: atom_id res chain seq x y z
N MET A 1 13.28 6.23 -36.95
CA MET A 1 12.94 6.65 -35.58
C MET A 1 13.82 5.87 -34.64
N ASP A 2 14.88 6.48 -34.12
CA ASP A 2 15.75 5.83 -33.17
C ASP A 2 14.94 5.48 -31.93
N SER A 3 14.82 4.18 -31.65
CA SER A 3 14.16 3.71 -30.44
C SER A 3 14.91 4.31 -29.25
N PHE A 4 14.25 5.16 -28.46
CA PHE A 4 14.82 5.66 -27.20
C PHE A 4 15.24 4.46 -26.35
N LYS A 5 16.56 4.27 -26.25
CA LYS A 5 17.22 3.35 -25.34
C LYS A 5 17.73 4.19 -24.18
N ARG A 6 17.15 3.96 -23.02
CA ARG A 6 17.66 4.52 -21.77
C ARG A 6 19.10 4.05 -21.55
N PRO A 7 19.96 4.89 -20.98
CA PRO A 7 21.30 4.47 -20.63
C PRO A 7 21.28 3.48 -19.45
N LEU A 8 22.11 2.45 -19.52
CA LEU A 8 22.19 1.36 -18.55
C LEU A 8 22.46 1.85 -17.12
N TRP A 9 23.30 2.88 -16.97
CA TRP A 9 23.69 3.42 -15.65
C TRP A 9 22.51 4.03 -14.89
N ILE A 10 21.55 4.67 -15.57
CA ILE A 10 20.32 5.18 -14.95
C ILE A 10 19.50 4.02 -14.40
N CYS A 11 19.36 2.93 -15.16
CA CYS A 11 18.63 1.75 -14.69
C CYS A 11 19.28 1.13 -13.46
N ILE A 12 20.61 0.98 -13.45
CA ILE A 12 21.34 0.44 -12.30
C ILE A 12 21.10 1.31 -11.05
N LEU A 13 21.15 2.64 -11.20
CA LEU A 13 20.90 3.58 -10.11
C LEU A 13 19.46 3.53 -9.58
N LEU A 14 18.47 3.42 -10.45
CA LEU A 14 17.07 3.30 -10.04
C LEU A 14 16.80 1.95 -9.35
N CYS A 15 17.36 0.87 -9.89
CA CYS A 15 17.23 -0.46 -9.29
C CYS A 15 17.93 -0.54 -7.93
N SER A 16 19.10 0.06 -7.76
CA SER A 16 19.79 0.09 -6.46
C SER A 16 18.99 0.85 -5.39
N GLY A 17 18.25 1.89 -5.77
CA GLY A 17 17.29 2.57 -4.89
C GLY A 17 16.15 1.67 -4.41
N SER A 18 15.63 0.78 -5.28
CA SER A 18 14.61 -0.20 -4.86
C SER A 18 15.17 -1.27 -3.92
N ILE A 19 16.41 -1.70 -4.16
CA ILE A 19 17.11 -2.68 -3.32
C ILE A 19 17.38 -2.07 -1.93
N SER A 20 17.84 -0.82 -1.87
CA SER A 20 18.09 -0.14 -0.59
C SER A 20 16.81 0.02 0.23
N ALA A 21 15.68 0.38 -0.40
CA ALA A 21 14.38 0.41 0.27
C ALA A 21 13.99 -0.96 0.86
N GLY A 22 14.24 -2.06 0.13
CA GLY A 22 14.02 -3.41 0.63
C GLY A 22 14.88 -3.76 1.85
N ILE A 23 16.18 -3.42 1.80
CA ILE A 23 17.12 -3.65 2.90
C ILE A 23 16.72 -2.83 4.14
N LEU A 24 16.28 -1.59 3.95
CA LEU A 24 15.82 -0.73 5.04
C LEU A 24 14.59 -1.30 5.77
N ILE A 25 13.65 -1.92 5.04
CA ILE A 25 12.54 -2.67 5.66
C ILE A 25 13.08 -3.82 6.50
N LEU A 26 14.01 -4.61 5.96
CA LEU A 26 14.59 -5.75 6.67
C LEU A 26 15.34 -5.33 7.93
N LEU A 27 16.15 -4.27 7.85
CA LEU A 27 16.86 -3.67 8.98
C LEU A 27 15.89 -3.25 10.09
N LYS A 28 14.80 -2.56 9.72
CA LYS A 28 13.85 -2.04 10.69
C LYS A 28 13.05 -3.14 11.40
N ILE A 29 12.67 -4.19 10.66
CA ILE A 29 11.75 -5.21 11.17
C ILE A 29 12.50 -6.39 11.80
N PHE A 30 13.56 -6.87 11.15
CA PHE A 30 14.31 -8.05 11.60
C PHE A 30 15.55 -7.69 12.42
N GLN A 31 15.85 -6.39 12.62
CA GLN A 31 17.03 -5.90 13.37
C GLN A 31 18.33 -6.57 12.94
N ILE A 32 18.48 -6.76 11.63
CA ILE A 32 19.71 -7.32 11.06
C ILE A 32 20.87 -6.36 11.35
N ASP A 33 22.04 -6.90 11.71
CA ASP A 33 23.24 -6.07 11.87
C ASP A 33 23.58 -5.34 10.58
N LEU A 34 24.03 -4.08 10.69
CA LEU A 34 24.45 -3.27 9.54
C LEU A 34 25.43 -4.02 8.62
N LYS A 35 26.35 -4.80 9.20
CA LYS A 35 27.31 -5.64 8.45
C LYS A 35 26.60 -6.65 7.55
N ASN A 36 25.64 -7.39 8.09
CA ASN A 36 24.89 -8.40 7.34
C ASN A 36 24.01 -7.76 6.26
N SER A 37 23.48 -6.55 6.52
CA SER A 37 22.72 -5.80 5.52
C SER A 37 23.58 -5.30 4.36
N PHE A 38 24.83 -4.90 4.60
CA PHE A 38 25.77 -4.60 3.52
C PHE A 38 26.13 -5.83 2.68
N ILE A 39 26.29 -7.01 3.32
CA ILE A 39 26.54 -8.27 2.60
C ILE A 39 25.34 -8.62 1.70
N VAL A 40 24.12 -8.60 2.25
CA VAL A 40 22.90 -8.87 1.48
C VAL A 40 22.74 -7.85 0.35
N GLY A 41 23.00 -6.57 0.62
CA GLY A 41 22.96 -5.51 -0.39
C GLY A 41 23.99 -5.69 -1.50
N GLY A 42 25.22 -6.10 -1.15
CA GLY A 42 26.27 -6.43 -2.12
C GLY A 42 25.87 -7.59 -3.03
N ILE A 43 25.29 -8.66 -2.45
CA ILE A 43 24.78 -9.81 -3.22
C ILE A 43 23.66 -9.38 -4.17
N CYS A 44 22.66 -8.64 -3.67
CA CYS A 44 21.57 -8.13 -4.51
C CYS A 44 22.06 -7.21 -5.62
N PHE A 45 23.05 -6.36 -5.34
CA PHE A 45 23.66 -5.47 -6.33
C PHE A 45 24.45 -6.25 -7.39
N PHE A 46 25.17 -7.30 -7.00
CA PHE A 46 25.87 -8.17 -7.93
C PHE A 46 24.89 -8.92 -8.85
N ILE A 47 23.79 -9.46 -8.29
CA ILE A 47 22.71 -10.07 -9.07
C ILE A 47 22.09 -9.07 -10.04
N LEU A 48 21.86 -7.82 -9.61
CA LEU A 48 21.39 -6.74 -10.48
C LEU A 48 22.34 -6.51 -11.65
N LEU A 49 23.65 -6.38 -11.39
CA LEU A 49 24.64 -6.15 -12.44
C LEU A 49 24.65 -7.30 -13.46
N LEU A 50 24.67 -8.54 -13.00
CA LEU A 50 24.72 -9.74 -13.84
C LEU A 50 23.44 -9.93 -14.67
N THR A 51 22.27 -9.70 -14.07
CA THR A 51 20.99 -9.84 -14.78
C THR A 51 20.74 -8.72 -15.79
N MET A 52 21.22 -7.50 -15.51
CA MET A 52 21.11 -6.38 -16.44
C MET A 52 22.01 -6.53 -17.67
N THR A 53 23.20 -7.12 -17.53
CA THR A 53 24.09 -7.35 -18.67
C THR A 53 23.65 -8.54 -19.54
N VAL A 54 22.99 -9.55 -18.98
CA VAL A 54 22.60 -10.77 -19.71
C VAL A 54 21.16 -10.69 -20.27
N LEU A 55 20.22 -10.07 -19.55
CA LEU A 55 18.77 -10.14 -19.84
C LEU A 55 18.08 -8.76 -19.77
N GLU A 56 18.68 -7.73 -20.37
CA GLU A 56 18.26 -6.31 -20.28
C GLU A 56 16.74 -6.08 -20.21
N GLY A 57 15.98 -6.64 -21.16
CA GLY A 57 14.53 -6.43 -21.26
C GLY A 57 13.71 -7.16 -20.21
N PHE A 58 14.07 -8.40 -19.86
CA PHE A 58 13.34 -9.21 -18.87
C PHE A 58 13.68 -8.77 -17.45
N ALA A 59 14.95 -8.51 -17.18
CA ALA A 59 15.44 -8.04 -15.88
C ALA A 59 14.73 -6.75 -15.49
N SER A 60 14.58 -5.81 -16.43
CA SER A 60 13.86 -4.55 -16.20
C SER A 60 12.42 -4.74 -15.73
N LYS A 61 11.70 -5.75 -16.25
CA LYS A 61 10.34 -6.08 -15.79
C LYS A 61 10.37 -6.67 -14.38
N LEU A 62 11.33 -7.53 -14.07
CA LEU A 62 11.47 -8.11 -12.73
C LEU A 62 11.79 -7.04 -11.68
N PHE A 63 12.69 -6.10 -11.99
CA PHE A 63 13.02 -5.01 -11.07
C PHE A 63 11.90 -3.97 -10.95
N ALA A 64 11.14 -3.70 -12.01
CA ALA A 64 9.95 -2.88 -11.90
C ALA A 64 8.87 -3.57 -11.04
N LEU A 65 8.72 -4.89 -11.16
CA LEU A 65 7.83 -5.68 -10.30
C LEU A 65 8.27 -5.63 -8.84
N SER A 66 9.56 -5.87 -8.56
CA SER A 66 10.09 -5.84 -7.20
C SER A 66 9.97 -4.45 -6.59
N SER A 67 10.36 -3.40 -7.33
CA SER A 67 10.18 -2.00 -6.92
C SER A 67 8.71 -1.69 -6.64
N GLY A 68 7.81 -2.11 -7.52
CA GLY A 68 6.38 -1.88 -7.35
C GLY A 68 5.78 -2.58 -6.13
N ILE A 69 6.38 -3.69 -5.68
CA ILE A 69 6.00 -4.38 -4.44
C ILE A 69 6.63 -3.72 -3.21
N VAL A 70 7.91 -3.37 -3.29
CA VAL A 70 8.69 -2.82 -2.17
C VAL A 70 8.22 -1.41 -1.81
N VAL A 71 7.88 -0.56 -2.79
CA VAL A 71 7.52 0.85 -2.54
C VAL A 71 6.29 1.02 -1.64
N PRO A 72 5.14 0.36 -1.87
CA PRO A 72 3.99 0.47 -0.97
C PRO A 72 4.29 -0.08 0.43
N VAL A 73 5.04 -1.19 0.52
CA VAL A 73 5.45 -1.76 1.81
C VAL A 73 6.35 -0.80 2.57
N PHE A 74 7.34 -0.22 1.89
CA PHE A 74 8.28 0.76 2.44
C PHE A 74 7.53 1.98 2.98
N ALA A 75 6.62 2.54 2.18
CA ALA A 75 5.82 3.70 2.56
C ALA A 75 4.99 3.45 3.83
N ILE A 76 4.36 2.28 3.95
CA ILE A 76 3.59 1.91 5.15
C ILE A 76 4.53 1.66 6.36
N VAL A 77 5.59 0.88 6.20
CA VAL A 77 6.51 0.55 7.30
C VAL A 77 7.20 1.81 7.86
N TYR A 78 7.54 2.77 7.00
CA TYR A 78 8.15 4.03 7.42
C TYR A 78 7.14 5.10 7.85
N GLY A 79 5.92 5.07 7.31
CA GLY A 79 4.84 5.95 7.76
C GLY A 79 4.32 5.63 9.16
N PHE A 80 4.47 4.38 9.62
CA PHE A 80 4.04 3.93 10.95
C PHE A 80 5.22 3.43 11.78
N PRO A 81 6.18 4.31 12.14
CA PRO A 81 7.45 3.88 12.72
C PRO A 81 7.29 3.09 14.02
N SER A 82 6.40 3.51 14.93
CA SER A 82 6.16 2.79 16.19
C SER A 82 5.17 1.62 16.10
N LEU A 83 4.54 1.41 14.94
CA LEU A 83 3.69 0.23 14.72
C LEU A 83 4.51 -1.01 14.40
N PHE A 84 5.57 -0.81 13.61
CA PHE A 84 6.46 -1.88 13.16
C PHE A 84 7.77 -1.97 13.96
N SER A 85 7.98 -1.08 14.93
CA SER A 85 9.09 -1.20 15.88
C SER A 85 8.76 -2.20 16.99
N LEU A 86 9.75 -2.99 17.38
CA LEU A 86 9.67 -3.92 18.51
C LEU A 86 9.52 -3.21 19.86
N TYR A 87 10.00 -1.96 19.96
CA TYR A 87 9.74 -1.11 21.11
C TYR A 87 8.38 -0.44 20.94
N ARG A 88 7.37 -1.04 21.55
CA ARG A 88 6.02 -0.48 21.60
C ARG A 88 5.92 0.40 22.83
N GLU A 89 6.47 1.61 22.74
CA GLU A 89 6.07 2.62 23.72
C GLU A 89 4.56 2.83 23.56
N GLY A 90 3.81 2.60 24.64
CA GLY A 90 2.38 2.83 24.73
C GLY A 90 2.05 4.31 24.63
N GLN A 91 2.37 4.93 23.50
CA GLN A 91 2.22 6.34 23.30
C GLN A 91 0.78 6.64 22.88
N ARG A 92 -0.09 6.80 23.88
CA ARG A 92 -1.19 7.76 23.76
C ARG A 92 -0.55 9.15 23.61
N GLN A 93 -0.16 9.52 22.39
CA GLN A 93 0.44 10.82 22.15
C GLN A 93 -0.61 11.91 22.35
N LYS A 94 -0.39 12.76 23.37
CA LYS A 94 -1.13 14.02 23.53
C LYS A 94 -0.96 14.85 22.26
N GLY A 95 -2.07 15.27 21.66
CA GLY A 95 -2.09 16.08 20.45
C GLY A 95 -3.30 15.79 19.57
N ASN A 96 -3.49 16.60 18.53
CA ASN A 96 -4.62 16.46 17.62
C ASN A 96 -4.44 15.21 16.72
N ASN A 97 -5.18 14.15 17.03
CA ASN A 97 -5.14 12.88 16.29
C ASN A 97 -5.50 13.05 14.81
N ILE A 98 -6.35 14.01 14.47
CA ILE A 98 -6.80 14.28 13.10
C ILE A 98 -5.69 14.94 12.30
N LEU A 99 -5.02 15.95 12.87
CA LEU A 99 -3.91 16.63 12.22
C LEU A 99 -2.76 15.65 11.94
N PHE A 100 -2.45 14.79 12.90
CA PHE A 100 -1.43 13.76 12.72
C PHE A 100 -1.82 12.74 11.64
N ALA A 101 -3.08 12.29 11.61
CA ALA A 101 -3.56 11.42 10.53
C ALA A 101 -3.40 12.07 9.16
N LEU A 102 -3.72 13.36 9.03
CA LEU A 102 -3.55 14.12 7.80
C LEU A 102 -2.07 14.18 7.37
N ILE A 103 -1.17 14.54 8.30
CA ILE A 103 0.27 14.60 8.03
C ILE A 103 0.81 13.23 7.62
N THR A 104 0.47 12.16 8.34
CA THR A 104 0.94 10.81 8.03
C THR A 104 0.41 10.32 6.68
N VAL A 105 -0.85 10.60 6.34
CA VAL A 105 -1.40 10.26 5.01
C VAL A 105 -0.62 10.97 3.91
N CYS A 106 -0.34 12.26 4.07
CA CYS A 106 0.46 13.03 3.12
C CYS A 106 1.90 12.48 3.01
N GLN A 107 2.55 12.17 4.13
CA GLN A 107 3.90 11.61 4.16
C GLN A 107 3.99 10.25 3.47
N VAL A 108 3.12 9.31 3.83
CA VAL A 108 3.06 7.97 3.22
C VAL A 108 2.84 8.08 1.72
N SER A 109 1.88 8.89 1.31
CA SER A 109 1.55 9.05 -0.11
C SER A 109 2.67 9.74 -0.89
N PHE A 110 3.36 10.70 -0.27
CA PHE A 110 4.53 11.34 -0.87
C PHE A 110 5.68 10.36 -1.09
N ILE A 111 5.99 9.51 -0.09
CA ILE A 111 6.99 8.43 -0.22
C ILE A 111 6.60 7.47 -1.36
N THR A 112 5.32 7.09 -1.43
CA THR A 112 4.82 6.22 -2.50
C THR A 112 4.95 6.87 -3.87
N VAL A 113 4.64 8.17 -4.00
CA VAL A 113 4.82 8.90 -5.26
C VAL A 113 6.29 8.91 -5.68
N LEU A 114 7.22 9.24 -4.78
CA LEU A 114 8.65 9.21 -5.08
C LEU A 114 9.13 7.82 -5.52
N GLY A 115 8.75 6.76 -4.79
CA GLY A 115 9.09 5.38 -5.17
C GLY A 115 8.41 4.93 -6.48
N SER A 116 7.22 5.44 -6.77
CA SER A 116 6.52 5.16 -8.03
C SER A 116 7.17 5.83 -9.23
N LEU A 117 7.79 7.00 -9.07
CA LEU A 117 8.62 7.65 -10.10
C LEU A 117 9.87 6.81 -10.39
N VAL A 118 10.49 6.23 -9.37
CA VAL A 118 11.61 5.27 -9.55
C VAL A 118 11.14 4.06 -10.35
N THR A 119 9.99 3.49 -9.99
CA THR A 119 9.40 2.33 -10.69
C THR A 119 9.07 2.67 -12.16
N ALA A 120 8.50 3.85 -12.42
CA ALA A 120 8.22 4.36 -13.76
C ALA A 120 9.51 4.56 -14.57
N GLY A 121 10.58 5.07 -13.95
CA GLY A 121 11.89 5.20 -14.57
C GLY A 121 12.50 3.84 -14.97
N ILE A 122 12.37 2.82 -14.11
CA ILE A 122 12.80 1.44 -14.44
C ILE A 122 12.01 0.88 -15.63
N LEU A 123 10.76 1.31 -15.82
CA LEU A 123 9.90 0.84 -16.91
C LEU A 123 9.98 1.72 -18.17
N SER A 124 10.60 2.90 -18.09
CA SER A 124 10.74 3.88 -19.19
C SER A 124 11.54 3.31 -20.35
N SER A 125 10.86 2.67 -21.31
CA SER A 125 11.45 2.27 -22.59
C SER A 125 10.41 2.44 -23.70
N THR A 126 10.88 2.66 -24.93
CA THR A 126 10.01 2.90 -26.09
C THR A 126 8.93 1.81 -26.26
N LYS A 127 9.25 0.55 -25.93
CA LYS A 127 8.31 -0.58 -26.02
C LYS A 127 7.15 -0.50 -25.03
N PHE A 128 7.38 0.06 -23.83
CA PHE A 128 6.34 0.26 -22.82
C PHE A 128 5.51 1.53 -23.09
N PHE A 129 6.15 2.60 -23.57
CA PHE A 129 5.44 3.82 -23.97
C PHE A 129 4.47 3.58 -25.12
N LEU A 130 4.90 2.82 -26.13
CA LEU A 130 4.07 2.48 -27.29
C LEU A 130 3.10 1.32 -27.02
N THR A 131 3.00 0.82 -25.78
CA THR A 131 2.16 -0.32 -25.38
C THR A 131 2.42 -1.64 -26.14
N VAL A 132 3.50 -1.72 -26.91
CA VAL A 132 3.94 -2.91 -27.66
C VAL A 132 4.21 -4.08 -26.70
N ASP A 133 4.67 -3.76 -25.49
CA ASP A 133 4.82 -4.72 -24.40
C ASP A 133 4.10 -4.20 -23.15
N ARG A 134 3.03 -4.87 -22.72
CA ARG A 134 2.27 -4.49 -21.53
C ARG A 134 2.81 -5.18 -20.29
N PHE A 135 3.03 -4.41 -19.23
CA PHE A 135 3.45 -4.95 -17.94
C PHE A 135 2.32 -5.79 -17.30
N LYS A 136 2.45 -7.12 -17.34
CA LYS A 136 1.45 -8.07 -16.82
C LYS A 136 1.51 -8.26 -15.30
N GLY A 137 2.49 -7.66 -14.62
CA GLY A 137 2.74 -7.82 -13.18
C GLY A 137 1.81 -7.04 -12.25
N ILE A 138 0.85 -6.27 -12.78
CA ILE A 138 -0.03 -5.38 -12.01
C ILE A 138 -0.78 -6.13 -10.91
N LYS A 139 -1.29 -7.33 -11.21
CA LYS A 139 -2.01 -8.14 -10.22
C LYS A 139 -1.16 -8.44 -9.00
N PHE A 140 0.13 -8.72 -9.18
CA PHE A 140 1.06 -8.97 -8.09
C PHE A 140 1.39 -7.68 -7.32
N ILE A 141 1.58 -6.55 -8.01
CA ILE A 141 1.78 -5.24 -7.35
C ILE A 141 0.58 -4.89 -6.46
N MET A 142 -0.64 -5.29 -6.84
CA MET A 142 -1.84 -5.01 -6.04
C MET A 142 -2.03 -5.95 -4.85
N THR A 143 -1.61 -7.22 -4.94
CA THR A 143 -1.90 -8.23 -3.91
C THR A 143 -0.74 -8.47 -2.96
N LEU A 144 0.49 -8.53 -3.46
CA LEU A 144 1.66 -8.93 -2.68
C LEU A 144 2.02 -7.92 -1.57
N PRO A 145 1.98 -6.59 -1.81
CA PRO A 145 2.24 -5.62 -0.75
C PRO A 145 1.27 -5.75 0.42
N ILE A 146 -0.01 -5.99 0.15
CA ILE A 146 -1.04 -6.17 1.17
C ILE A 146 -0.69 -7.37 2.04
N LEU A 147 -0.39 -8.51 1.41
CA LEU A 147 -0.02 -9.74 2.11
C LEU A 147 1.25 -9.54 2.95
N LEU A 148 2.28 -8.91 2.38
CA LEU A 148 3.52 -8.60 3.09
C LEU A 148 3.27 -7.69 4.29
N VAL A 149 2.56 -6.57 4.14
CA VAL A 149 2.27 -5.65 5.24
C VAL A 149 1.48 -6.33 6.36
N ILE A 150 0.52 -7.19 6.04
CA ILE A 150 -0.24 -7.96 7.04
C ILE A 150 0.69 -8.92 7.80
N ILE A 151 1.53 -9.68 7.09
CA ILE A 151 2.50 -10.59 7.71
C ILE A 151 3.45 -9.83 8.63
N LEU A 152 4.00 -8.70 8.16
CA LEU A 152 4.90 -7.86 8.92
C LEU A 152 4.20 -7.25 10.15
N TYR A 153 2.94 -6.84 10.02
CA TYR A 153 2.14 -6.34 11.14
C TYR A 153 1.96 -7.40 12.23
N PHE A 154 1.56 -8.63 11.85
CA PHE A 154 1.43 -9.72 12.81
C PHE A 154 2.78 -10.10 13.43
N TYR A 155 3.85 -10.13 12.64
CA TYR A 155 5.20 -10.36 13.15
C TYR A 155 5.59 -9.31 14.21
N SER A 156 5.36 -8.02 13.95
CA SER A 156 5.62 -6.93 14.90
C SER A 156 4.77 -7.03 16.18
N LEU A 157 3.52 -7.50 16.10
CA LEU A 157 2.69 -7.79 17.29
C LEU A 157 3.24 -8.93 18.15
N THR A 158 4.12 -9.78 17.60
CA THR A 158 4.62 -10.98 18.27
C THR A 158 5.82 -10.68 19.18
N GLU A 159 6.27 -9.42 19.28
CA GLU A 159 7.45 -8.96 20.05
C GLU A 159 8.74 -9.70 19.68
N GLY A 160 8.94 -10.04 18.40
CA GLY A 160 10.24 -10.55 17.90
C GLY A 160 10.79 -11.77 18.65
N ASN A 161 9.95 -12.48 19.42
CA ASN A 161 10.46 -13.50 20.33
C ASN A 161 10.83 -14.74 19.51
N LYS A 162 12.15 -14.99 19.49
CA LYS A 162 12.86 -15.94 18.63
C LYS A 162 12.08 -17.24 18.43
N SER A 163 11.66 -17.48 17.19
CA SER A 163 11.32 -18.78 16.57
C SER A 163 10.20 -19.65 17.16
N SER A 164 9.75 -19.47 18.42
CA SER A 164 8.73 -20.35 19.04
C SER A 164 7.34 -19.71 19.20
N GLY A 165 7.22 -18.39 18.98
CA GLY A 165 6.00 -17.63 19.28
C GLY A 165 5.05 -17.36 18.10
N PHE A 166 5.56 -17.25 16.87
CA PHE A 166 4.74 -16.86 15.70
C PHE A 166 3.66 -17.90 15.38
N PHE A 167 4.04 -19.17 15.21
CA PHE A 167 3.08 -20.25 14.95
C PHE A 167 2.09 -20.46 16.11
N LYS A 168 2.56 -20.36 17.36
CA LYS A 168 1.68 -20.45 18.54
C LYS A 168 0.68 -19.31 18.62
N LYS A 169 1.11 -18.04 18.45
CA LYS A 169 0.20 -16.87 18.47
C LYS A 169 -0.69 -16.79 17.22
N CYS A 170 -0.23 -17.19 16.04
CA CYS A 170 -1.10 -17.38 14.88
C CYS A 170 -2.16 -18.44 15.17
N LYS A 171 -1.78 -19.56 15.78
CA LYS A 171 -2.74 -20.59 16.21
C LYS A 171 -3.69 -20.03 17.27
N THR A 172 -3.22 -19.27 18.26
CA THR A 172 -4.07 -18.61 19.27
C THR A 172 -4.98 -17.53 18.66
N PHE A 173 -4.54 -16.83 17.61
CA PHE A 173 -5.35 -15.86 16.87
C PHE A 173 -6.41 -16.55 16.00
N LEU A 174 -6.07 -17.67 15.35
CA LEU A 174 -7.02 -18.53 14.65
C LEU A 174 -8.02 -19.20 15.60
N LEU A 175 -7.57 -19.52 16.82
CA LEU A 175 -8.38 -20.13 17.89
C LEU A 175 -9.12 -19.08 18.73
N HIS A 176 -8.87 -17.78 18.50
CA HIS A 176 -9.66 -16.74 19.12
C HIS A 176 -11.10 -16.92 18.62
N PRO A 177 -12.14 -16.85 19.47
CA PRO A 177 -13.51 -17.03 19.03
C PRO A 177 -13.83 -15.99 17.96
N VAL A 178 -13.82 -16.43 16.70
CA VAL A 178 -14.15 -15.61 15.55
C VAL A 178 -15.65 -15.42 15.59
N ARG A 179 -16.08 -14.18 15.76
CA ARG A 179 -17.51 -13.90 15.78
C ARG A 179 -18.04 -14.07 14.35
N LEU A 180 -19.27 -14.59 14.19
CA LEU A 180 -19.86 -14.87 12.86
C LEU A 180 -19.77 -13.67 11.91
N TRP A 181 -19.91 -12.45 12.43
CA TRP A 181 -19.80 -11.22 11.66
C TRP A 181 -18.37 -10.95 11.14
N GLU A 182 -17.31 -11.37 11.85
CA GLU A 182 -15.92 -11.23 11.40
C GLU A 182 -15.68 -12.12 10.17
N VAL A 183 -16.26 -13.33 10.15
CA VAL A 183 -16.23 -14.23 8.99
C VAL A 183 -16.96 -13.63 7.79
N ILE A 184 -18.14 -13.05 8.01
CA ILE A 184 -18.92 -12.39 6.96
C ILE A 184 -18.15 -11.21 6.37
N ILE A 185 -17.51 -10.37 7.20
CA ILE A 185 -16.68 -9.26 6.71
C ILE A 185 -15.50 -9.76 5.89
N VAL A 186 -14.77 -10.78 6.36
CA VAL A 186 -13.64 -11.36 5.62
C VAL A 186 -14.11 -11.95 4.28
N PHE A 187 -15.26 -12.62 4.26
CA PHE A 187 -15.87 -13.13 3.04
C PHE A 187 -16.22 -12.01 2.06
N ILE A 188 -16.83 -10.92 2.53
CA ILE A 188 -17.14 -9.73 1.71
C ILE A 188 -15.86 -9.09 1.16
N ILE A 189 -14.80 -8.99 1.99
CA ILE A 189 -13.51 -8.42 1.55
C ILE A 189 -12.83 -9.33 0.54
N ALA A 190 -12.86 -10.65 0.74
CA ALA A 190 -12.26 -11.62 -0.18
C ALA A 190 -13.01 -11.65 -1.51
N THR A 191 -14.34 -11.73 -1.49
CA THR A 191 -15.18 -11.69 -2.69
C THR A 191 -15.08 -10.35 -3.41
N GLY A 192 -15.12 -9.24 -2.68
CA GLY A 192 -14.88 -7.90 -3.20
C GLY A 192 -13.48 -7.73 -3.79
N GLY A 193 -12.45 -8.32 -3.16
CA GLY A 193 -11.07 -8.34 -3.65
C GLY A 193 -10.89 -9.17 -4.91
N ILE A 194 -11.54 -10.34 -5.01
CA ILE A 194 -11.56 -11.17 -6.22
C ILE A 194 -12.28 -10.42 -7.35
N PHE A 195 -13.45 -9.86 -7.07
CA PHE A 195 -14.22 -9.03 -8.00
C PHE A 195 -13.38 -7.83 -8.48
N TYR A 196 -12.66 -7.21 -7.57
CA TYR A 196 -11.73 -6.13 -7.87
C TYR A 196 -10.63 -6.57 -8.84
N LEU A 197 -9.96 -7.70 -8.58
CA LEU A 197 -8.88 -8.22 -9.43
C LEU A 197 -9.36 -8.66 -10.82
N ILE A 198 -10.59 -9.16 -10.92
CA ILE A 198 -11.24 -9.46 -12.20
C ILE A 198 -11.50 -8.15 -12.96
N ARG A 199 -11.91 -7.08 -12.26
CA ARG A 199 -12.16 -5.76 -12.85
C ARG A 199 -10.88 -5.01 -13.24
N THR A 200 -9.73 -5.27 -12.61
CA THR A 200 -8.45 -4.60 -12.97
C THR A 200 -7.77 -5.19 -14.21
N GLY A 201 -8.49 -5.98 -15.03
CA GLY A 201 -8.04 -6.50 -16.32
C GLY A 201 -8.58 -5.73 -17.53
N ASN A 202 -7.99 -5.95 -18.70
CA ASN A 202 -8.25 -5.23 -19.95
C ASN A 202 -9.64 -5.50 -20.59
N THR A 203 -10.47 -6.34 -19.98
CA THR A 203 -11.84 -6.68 -20.41
C THR A 203 -12.69 -6.85 -19.16
N SER A 204 -13.27 -5.75 -18.68
CA SER A 204 -14.18 -5.80 -17.53
C SER A 204 -15.49 -6.48 -17.95
N VAL A 205 -15.67 -7.72 -17.52
CA VAL A 205 -16.89 -8.53 -17.75
C VAL A 205 -18.08 -8.00 -16.94
N VAL A 206 -17.85 -7.12 -15.96
CA VAL A 206 -18.89 -6.65 -15.03
C VAL A 206 -19.26 -5.18 -15.29
N PRO A 207 -20.56 -4.87 -15.47
CA PRO A 207 -21.03 -3.50 -15.67
C PRO A 207 -20.77 -2.59 -14.46
N VAL A 208 -20.61 -1.29 -14.75
CA VAL A 208 -20.46 -0.23 -13.77
C VAL A 208 -21.83 0.07 -13.16
N SER A 209 -21.95 0.17 -11.84
CA SER A 209 -23.19 0.62 -11.20
C SER A 209 -23.53 2.05 -11.63
N ASP A 210 -24.81 2.37 -11.82
CA ASP A 210 -25.27 3.70 -12.22
C ASP A 210 -24.82 4.79 -11.23
N PHE A 211 -24.73 4.47 -9.93
CA PHE A 211 -24.18 5.38 -8.94
C PHE A 211 -22.71 5.72 -9.20
N GLU A 212 -21.89 4.71 -9.49
CA GLU A 212 -20.47 4.91 -9.82
C GLU A 212 -20.33 5.70 -11.13
N ARG A 213 -21.22 5.48 -12.11
CA ARG A 213 -21.22 6.21 -13.38
C ARG A 213 -21.56 7.69 -13.19
N ASN A 214 -22.58 7.99 -12.37
CA ASN A 214 -22.99 9.36 -12.08
C ASN A 214 -21.92 10.12 -11.29
N LEU A 215 -21.33 9.48 -10.28
CA LEU A 215 -20.26 10.09 -9.50
C LEU A 215 -19.02 10.34 -10.37
N ARG A 216 -18.67 9.41 -11.27
CA ARG A 216 -17.60 9.63 -12.26
C ARG A 216 -17.90 10.82 -13.16
N ALA A 217 -19.10 10.93 -13.71
CA ALA A 217 -19.50 12.05 -14.55
C ALA A 217 -19.44 13.39 -13.80
N PHE A 218 -19.88 13.41 -12.53
CA PHE A 218 -19.75 14.59 -11.67
C PHE A 218 -18.29 14.99 -11.47
N LEU A 219 -17.40 14.03 -11.15
CA LEU A 219 -15.98 14.30 -10.98
C LEU A 219 -15.28 14.70 -12.28
N ASP A 220 -15.65 14.11 -13.42
CA ASP A 220 -15.13 14.49 -14.73
C ASP A 220 -15.53 15.93 -15.10
N ASN A 221 -16.73 16.37 -14.72
CA ASN A 221 -17.18 17.76 -14.95
C ASN A 221 -16.54 18.76 -13.98
N PHE A 222 -16.29 18.34 -12.73
CA PHE A 222 -15.73 19.22 -11.70
C PHE A 222 -14.19 19.29 -11.73
N LEU A 223 -13.52 18.24 -12.20
CA LEU A 223 -12.07 18.10 -12.19
C LEU A 223 -11.53 17.82 -13.60
N ILE A 224 -10.47 18.54 -13.99
CA ILE A 224 -9.77 18.34 -15.28
C ILE A 224 -9.26 16.90 -15.41
N VAL A 225 -8.84 16.28 -14.30
CA VAL A 225 -8.39 14.89 -14.25
C VAL A 225 -9.10 14.16 -13.12
N ARG A 226 -9.94 13.17 -13.47
CA ARG A 226 -10.64 12.37 -12.48
C ARG A 226 -9.70 11.48 -11.66
N PRO A 227 -9.82 11.47 -10.32
CA PRO A 227 -9.14 10.53 -9.46
C PRO A 227 -9.69 9.11 -9.62
N ARG A 228 -8.85 8.10 -9.42
CA ARG A 228 -9.34 6.71 -9.44
C ARG A 228 -10.32 6.51 -8.29
N PHE A 229 -11.53 6.07 -8.61
CA PHE A 229 -12.64 5.86 -7.65
C PHE A 229 -12.23 5.01 -6.44
N LYS A 230 -11.35 4.04 -6.69
CA LYS A 230 -10.84 3.08 -5.71
C LYS A 230 -9.89 3.72 -4.68
N ASP A 231 -9.20 4.80 -5.07
CA ASP A 231 -8.19 5.44 -4.24
C ASP A 231 -8.88 6.32 -3.19
N PHE A 232 -9.65 7.31 -3.63
CA PHE A 232 -10.26 8.26 -2.70
C PHE A 232 -11.39 7.65 -1.83
N LEU A 233 -12.00 6.53 -2.24
CA LEU A 233 -13.11 5.94 -1.48
C LEU A 233 -12.65 4.88 -0.48
N LEU A 234 -11.62 4.09 -0.82
CA LEU A 234 -11.18 2.96 -0.01
C LEU A 234 -9.75 3.15 0.52
N GLY A 235 -8.79 3.40 -0.37
CA GLY A 235 -7.37 3.41 -0.01
C GLY A 235 -7.00 4.51 1.00
N GLN A 236 -7.20 5.76 0.59
CA GLN A 236 -6.80 6.94 1.34
C GLN A 236 -7.63 7.12 2.63
N PRO A 237 -8.96 6.92 2.62
CA PRO A 237 -9.76 6.93 3.84
C PRO A 237 -9.33 5.83 4.83
N ALA A 238 -9.02 4.62 4.34
CA ALA A 238 -8.56 3.54 5.20
C ALA A 238 -7.18 3.85 5.79
N LEU A 239 -6.27 4.48 5.05
CA LEU A 239 -4.99 4.95 5.59
C LEU A 239 -5.21 5.97 6.70
N PHE A 240 -6.08 6.97 6.48
CA PHE A 240 -6.43 7.96 7.49
C PHE A 240 -6.98 7.32 8.77
N LEU A 241 -7.93 6.39 8.62
CA LEU A 241 -8.54 5.66 9.73
C LEU A 241 -7.53 4.76 10.44
N THR A 242 -6.60 4.14 9.72
CA THR A 242 -5.50 3.34 10.29
C THR A 242 -4.66 4.20 11.23
N VAL A 243 -4.24 5.40 10.81
CA VAL A 243 -3.46 6.31 11.65
C VAL A 243 -4.25 6.73 12.89
N TYR A 244 -5.52 7.09 12.71
CA TYR A 244 -6.39 7.49 13.80
C TYR A 244 -6.58 6.38 14.85
N LEU A 245 -6.87 5.15 14.42
CA LEU A 245 -7.05 3.99 15.29
C LEU A 245 -5.77 3.57 16.00
N TRP A 246 -4.66 3.58 15.26
CA TRP A 246 -3.34 3.30 15.80
C TRP A 246 -2.99 4.26 16.94
N ARG A 247 -3.18 5.57 16.75
CA ARG A 247 -2.90 6.59 17.76
C ARG A 247 -3.84 6.52 18.97
N ARG A 248 -5.04 5.99 18.80
CA ARG A 248 -5.98 5.69 19.90
C ARG A 248 -5.65 4.39 20.65
N GLY A 249 -4.68 3.61 20.17
CA GLY A 249 -4.30 2.31 20.73
C GLY A 249 -5.28 1.18 20.39
N ASN A 250 -6.19 1.37 19.44
CA ASN A 250 -7.13 0.33 19.03
C ASN A 250 -6.54 -0.52 17.89
N LEU A 251 -6.03 -1.69 18.26
CA LEU A 251 -5.32 -2.59 17.34
C LEU A 251 -6.20 -3.73 16.78
N ARG A 252 -7.41 -3.89 17.31
CA ARG A 252 -8.24 -5.10 17.09
C ARG A 252 -8.59 -5.32 15.62
N TYR A 253 -8.86 -4.23 14.89
CA TYR A 253 -9.23 -4.25 13.47
C TYR A 253 -8.25 -3.49 12.58
N LEU A 254 -7.09 -3.12 13.14
CA LEU A 254 -6.12 -2.28 12.43
C LEU A 254 -5.58 -2.96 11.17
N TRP A 255 -5.42 -4.29 11.19
CA TRP A 255 -4.93 -5.08 10.06
C TRP A 255 -5.83 -4.97 8.81
N LEU A 256 -7.16 -4.82 8.98
CA LEU A 256 -8.10 -4.64 7.88
C LEU A 256 -7.90 -3.29 7.21
N PHE A 257 -7.85 -2.22 8.00
CA PHE A 257 -7.65 -0.87 7.47
C PHE A 257 -6.25 -0.72 6.87
N LEU A 258 -5.25 -1.38 7.46
CA LEU A 258 -3.88 -1.42 6.94
C LEU A 258 -3.82 -2.14 5.59
N ALA A 259 -4.62 -3.20 5.38
CA ALA A 259 -4.73 -3.88 4.09
C ALA A 259 -5.29 -2.95 3.01
N PHE A 260 -6.39 -2.24 3.28
CA PHE A 260 -6.97 -1.26 2.36
C PHE A 260 -6.06 -0.04 2.15
N ALA A 261 -5.39 0.43 3.19
CA ALA A 261 -4.40 1.50 3.10
C ALA A 261 -3.27 1.11 2.15
N THR A 262 -2.77 -0.12 2.27
CA THR A 262 -1.73 -0.67 1.39
C THR A 262 -2.23 -0.84 -0.04
N LEU A 263 -3.49 -1.26 -0.23
CA LEU A 263 -4.12 -1.29 -1.56
C LEU A 263 -4.14 0.09 -2.22
N GLY A 264 -4.46 1.14 -1.46
CA GLY A 264 -4.39 2.54 -1.93
C GLY A 264 -3.00 2.93 -2.38
N GLN A 265 -1.96 2.57 -1.62
CA GLN A 265 -0.57 2.84 -2.00
C GLN A 265 -0.13 2.03 -3.23
N ALA A 266 -0.55 0.76 -3.34
CA ALA A 266 -0.30 -0.06 -4.52
C ALA A 266 -0.96 0.52 -5.78
N ASN A 267 -2.16 1.11 -5.65
CA ASN A 267 -2.83 1.79 -6.76
C ASN A 267 -2.12 3.06 -7.23
N ILE A 268 -1.47 3.79 -6.31
CA ILE A 268 -0.60 4.93 -6.68
C ILE A 268 0.53 4.39 -7.56
N VAL A 269 1.23 3.34 -7.14
CA VAL A 269 2.29 2.73 -7.96
C VAL A 269 1.78 2.27 -9.32
N ASP A 270 0.62 1.61 -9.36
CA ASP A 270 -0.03 1.21 -10.61
C ASP A 270 -0.32 2.42 -11.53
N THR A 271 -0.74 3.56 -10.96
CA THR A 271 -1.00 4.79 -11.70
C THR A 271 0.24 5.28 -12.47
N PHE A 272 1.43 5.16 -11.87
CA PHE A 272 2.68 5.53 -12.54
C PHE A 272 3.25 4.41 -13.42
N ALA A 273 2.87 3.15 -13.21
CA ALA A 273 3.22 2.05 -14.10
C ALA A 273 2.52 2.14 -15.47
N HIS A 274 1.43 2.92 -15.57
CA HIS A 274 0.74 3.22 -16.84
C HIS A 274 1.46 4.34 -17.62
N LEU A 275 2.64 4.01 -18.17
CA LEU A 275 3.53 4.97 -18.84
C LEU A 275 2.94 5.68 -20.06
N HIS A 276 1.86 5.17 -20.66
CA HIS A 276 1.17 5.84 -21.76
C HIS A 276 0.38 7.08 -21.30
N THR A 277 0.10 7.21 -20.00
CA THR A 277 -0.53 8.42 -19.45
C THR A 277 0.54 9.47 -19.14
N PRO A 278 0.35 10.74 -19.54
CA PRO A 278 1.32 11.79 -19.23
C PRO A 278 1.54 11.92 -17.73
N LEU A 279 2.81 12.13 -17.32
CA LEU A 279 3.20 12.15 -15.91
C LEU A 279 2.40 13.18 -15.10
N LEU A 280 2.16 14.37 -15.66
CA LEU A 280 1.39 15.44 -15.02
C LEU A 280 -0.06 15.00 -14.73
N VAL A 281 -0.67 14.24 -15.64
CA VAL A 281 -2.03 13.70 -15.46
C VAL A 281 -2.06 12.67 -14.33
N SER A 282 -1.05 11.80 -14.25
CA SER A 282 -0.91 10.84 -13.16
C SER A 282 -0.69 11.52 -11.80
N LEU A 283 0.11 12.58 -11.75
CA LEU A 283 0.31 13.39 -10.53
C LEU A 283 -0.98 14.08 -10.08
N LEU A 284 -1.69 14.74 -11.00
CA LEU A 284 -2.99 15.38 -10.70
C LEU A 284 -4.02 14.38 -10.22
N ARG A 285 -4.09 13.19 -10.83
CA ARG A 285 -4.98 12.10 -10.42
C ARG A 285 -4.73 11.69 -8.96
N VAL A 286 -3.45 11.50 -8.59
CA VAL A 286 -3.08 11.13 -7.22
C VAL A 286 -3.36 12.27 -6.26
N PHE A 287 -3.02 13.51 -6.62
CA PHE A 287 -3.36 14.69 -5.83
C PHE A 287 -4.86 14.77 -5.55
N HIS A 288 -5.70 14.62 -6.59
CA HIS A 288 -7.16 14.62 -6.40
C HIS A 288 -7.64 13.46 -5.53
N GLY A 289 -7.02 12.29 -5.66
CA GLY A 289 -7.32 11.15 -4.81
C GLY A 289 -7.00 11.40 -3.34
N LEU A 290 -5.93 12.15 -3.06
CA LEU A 290 -5.47 12.45 -1.71
C LEU A 290 -6.39 13.40 -0.95
N TRP A 291 -6.69 14.59 -1.50
CA TRP A 291 -7.50 15.56 -0.75
C TRP A 291 -8.94 15.07 -0.56
N ILE A 292 -9.55 14.46 -1.59
CA ILE A 292 -10.89 13.85 -1.48
C ILE A 292 -10.85 12.69 -0.48
N GLY A 293 -9.82 11.84 -0.57
CA GLY A 293 -9.65 10.72 0.36
C GLY A 293 -9.48 11.16 1.81
N CYS A 294 -8.79 12.27 2.07
CA CYS A 294 -8.69 12.86 3.40
C CYS A 294 -10.05 13.36 3.91
N ILE A 295 -10.86 14.01 3.07
CA ILE A 295 -12.22 14.45 3.43
C ILE A 295 -13.09 13.24 3.78
N VAL A 296 -13.10 12.20 2.93
CA VAL A 296 -13.86 10.97 3.17
C VAL A 296 -13.35 10.26 4.42
N GLY A 297 -12.03 10.22 4.64
CA GLY A 297 -11.40 9.68 5.85
C GLY A 297 -11.81 10.43 7.13
N PHE A 298 -11.89 11.76 7.08
CA PHE A 298 -12.36 12.58 8.19
C PHE A 298 -13.83 12.26 8.54
N VAL A 299 -14.70 12.16 7.54
CA VAL A 299 -16.11 11.74 7.73
C VAL A 299 -16.18 10.33 8.33
N ALA A 300 -15.37 9.39 7.82
CA ALA A 300 -15.31 8.02 8.33
C ALA A 300 -14.88 7.97 9.81
N VAL A 301 -13.93 8.80 10.23
CA VAL A 301 -13.54 8.95 11.65
C VAL A 301 -14.69 9.48 12.49
N GLY A 302 -15.46 10.46 11.98
CA GLY A 302 -16.67 10.97 12.63
C GLY A 302 -17.70 9.86 12.86
N LEU A 303 -18.03 9.11 11.82
CA LEU A 303 -18.96 7.98 11.89
C LEU A 303 -18.48 6.89 12.85
N TYR A 304 -17.18 6.58 12.83
CA TYR A 304 -16.58 5.61 13.75
C TYR A 304 -16.70 6.03 15.22
N ASN A 305 -16.46 7.31 15.52
CA ASN A 305 -16.61 7.83 16.88
C ASN A 305 -18.07 7.77 17.35
N ILE A 306 -19.03 8.10 16.48
CA ILE A 306 -20.46 7.99 16.76
C ILE A 306 -20.83 6.52 17.04
N PHE A 307 -20.36 5.59 16.20
CA PHE A 307 -20.62 4.16 16.38
C PHE A 307 -20.12 3.63 17.74
N ILE A 308 -18.92 4.02 18.18
CA ILE A 308 -18.40 3.64 19.50
C ILE A 308 -19.27 4.21 20.63
N LEU A 309 -19.75 5.45 20.51
CA LEU A 309 -20.62 6.06 21.51
C LEU A 309 -21.93 5.27 21.64
N PHE A 310 -22.52 4.85 20.51
CA PHE A 310 -23.68 3.97 20.51
C PHE A 310 -23.39 2.60 21.14
N GLU A 311 -22.27 1.94 20.79
CA GLU A 311 -21.91 0.64 21.36
C GLU A 311 -21.77 0.71 22.90
N LYS A 312 -21.16 1.78 23.42
CA LYS A 312 -21.06 2.01 24.87
C LYS A 312 -22.43 2.21 25.52
N HIS A 313 -23.32 2.97 24.87
CA HIS A 313 -24.66 3.23 25.39
C HIS A 313 -25.50 1.94 25.50
N PHE A 314 -25.42 1.05 24.50
CA PHE A 314 -26.14 -0.22 24.54
C PHE A 314 -25.57 -1.22 25.55
N LYS A 315 -24.24 -1.31 25.73
CA LYS A 315 -23.64 -2.18 26.75
C LYS A 315 -24.00 -1.78 28.18
N LEU A 316 -24.24 -0.48 28.43
CA LEU A 316 -24.67 0.02 29.74
C LEU A 316 -26.15 -0.30 30.03
N ARG A 317 -27.00 -0.47 29.00
CA ARG A 317 -28.41 -0.84 29.18
C ARG A 317 -28.65 -2.36 29.23
N GLY A 318 -27.76 -3.18 28.70
CA GLY A 318 -27.88 -4.66 28.73
C GLY A 318 -27.45 -5.32 30.04
N HIS A 319 -27.01 -4.56 31.04
CA HIS A 319 -26.62 -5.03 32.38
C HIS A 319 -27.51 -4.45 33.50
N GLY A 320 -28.65 -3.86 33.14
CA GLY A 320 -29.70 -3.41 34.08
C GLY A 320 -30.85 -4.38 34.13
#